data_AF-A0A133UPF0-F1
#
_entry.id   AF-A0A133UPF0-F1
#
_cell.length_a   1.000
_cell.length_b   1.000
_cell.length_c   1.000
_cell.angle_alpha   90.00
_cell.angle_beta   90.00
_cell.angle_gamma   90.00
#
_symmetry.space_group_name_H-M   'P 1'
#
loop_
_entity.id
_entity.type
_entity.pdbx_description
1 polymer ?
#
loop_
_entity_poly.entity_id
_entity_poly.type
_entity_poly.pdbx_seq_one_letter_code
_entity_poly.pdbx_strand_id
1 'polypeptide(L)'
;MISQASSYPECESACPKVAELKGKIEALEEEIRDLRRGKEEAEKKVNYQKEKYARLWEKYRKFVGNPNKPSSKKTRAEKEEEKRRKREREERRKGEEDESEEEEEKGGPGRKIGHEPAWREKPDPEEEIDVTQDLCEDCGNPLGDPINDYIRVITDLAECGLS
;
A
#
# COMPACT_ATOMS: atom_id res chain seq x y z
N MET A 1 69.07 31.09 38.26
CA MET A 1 68.56 30.49 37.01
C MET A 1 67.59 31.49 36.42
N ILE A 2 67.95 32.11 35.29
CA ILE A 2 67.15 33.18 34.67
C ILE A 2 66.37 32.54 33.52
N SER A 3 65.09 32.27 33.74
CA SER A 3 64.18 31.79 32.71
C SER A 3 63.83 32.97 31.80
N GLN A 4 64.56 33.11 30.70
CA GLN A 4 64.16 34.03 29.63
C GLN A 4 62.92 33.45 28.94
N ALA A 5 61.76 34.00 29.27
CA ALA A 5 60.60 33.89 28.40
C ALA A 5 60.97 34.59 27.09
N SER A 6 61.29 33.80 26.07
CA SER A 6 61.47 34.27 24.70
C SER A 6 60.13 34.86 24.25
N SER A 7 59.98 36.17 24.40
CA SER A 7 58.91 36.94 23.80
C SER A 7 59.11 36.86 22.29
N TYR A 8 58.34 36.00 21.63
CA TYR A 8 58.23 36.05 20.17
C TYR A 8 57.76 37.46 19.80
N PRO A 9 58.46 38.18 18.91
CA PRO A 9 58.04 39.50 18.50
C PRO A 9 56.67 39.38 17.84
N GLU A 10 55.77 40.29 18.20
CA GLU A 10 54.43 40.48 17.65
C GLU A 10 54.50 40.60 16.11
N CYS A 11 54.51 39.46 15.42
CA CYS A 11 54.34 39.39 13.97
C CYS A 11 52.84 39.50 13.58
N GLU A 12 51.96 39.67 14.56
CA GLU A 12 50.50 39.58 14.39
C GLU A 12 49.88 40.81 13.73
N SER A 13 50.57 41.95 13.69
CA SER A 13 50.00 43.23 13.22
C SER A 13 50.33 43.62 11.78
N ALA A 14 51.26 42.94 11.09
CA ALA A 14 51.71 43.32 9.72
C ALA A 14 51.93 42.16 8.74
N CYS A 15 51.36 40.98 8.99
CA CYS A 15 51.42 39.86 8.04
C CYS A 15 50.34 40.02 6.95
N PRO A 16 50.70 40.17 5.66
CA PRO A 16 49.70 40.38 4.59
C PRO A 16 48.69 39.23 4.49
N LYS A 17 49.14 38.00 4.76
CA LYS A 17 48.26 36.81 4.82
C LYS A 17 47.21 36.92 5.93
N VAL A 18 47.53 37.54 7.06
CA VAL A 18 46.56 37.73 8.16
C VAL A 18 45.51 38.77 7.76
N ALA A 19 45.89 39.83 7.05
CA ALA A 19 44.95 40.80 6.50
C ALA A 19 44.02 40.17 5.44
N GLU A 20 44.58 39.36 4.53
CA GLU A 20 43.79 38.60 3.54
C GLU A 20 42.82 37.62 4.20
N LEU A 21 43.25 36.90 5.24
CA LEU A 21 42.39 35.98 5.98
C LEU A 21 41.28 36.72 6.73
N LYS A 22 41.57 37.86 7.34
CA LYS A 22 40.55 38.72 7.98
C LYS A 22 39.50 39.17 6.95
N GLY A 23 39.92 39.62 5.77
CA GLY A 23 38.98 39.99 4.70
C GLY A 23 38.12 38.81 4.22
N LYS A 24 38.70 37.60 4.12
CA LYS A 24 37.93 36.38 3.80
C LYS A 24 36.93 36.02 4.89
N ILE A 25 37.30 36.18 6.16
CA ILE A 25 36.39 35.94 7.30
C ILE A 25 35.22 36.92 7.25
N GLU A 26 35.48 38.21 7.08
CA GLU A 26 34.42 39.22 6.99
C GLU A 26 33.46 38.96 5.82
N ALA A 27 33.99 38.58 4.65
CA ALA A 27 33.17 38.22 3.50
C ALA A 27 32.31 36.97 3.75
N LEU A 28 32.88 35.92 4.35
CA LEU A 28 32.14 34.71 4.72
C LEU A 28 31.07 34.99 5.78
N GLU A 29 31.33 35.89 6.73
CA GLU A 29 30.35 36.31 7.73
C GLU A 29 29.17 37.08 7.12
N GLU A 30 29.41 37.91 6.10
CA GLU A 30 28.37 38.56 5.32
C GLU A 30 27.53 37.54 4.53
N GLU A 31 28.18 36.60 3.82
CA GLU A 31 27.49 35.54 3.09
C GLU A 31 26.62 34.68 4.01
N ILE A 32 27.12 34.30 5.19
CA ILE A 32 26.35 33.56 6.19
C ILE A 32 25.12 34.36 6.65
N ARG A 33 25.25 35.69 6.85
CA ARG A 33 24.11 36.55 7.22
C ARG A 33 23.05 36.58 6.13
N ASP A 34 23.47 36.70 4.88
CA ASP A 34 22.56 36.75 3.73
C ASP A 34 21.86 35.42 3.49
N LEU A 35 22.59 34.30 3.59
CA LEU A 35 22.03 32.96 3.52
C LEU A 35 21.02 32.70 4.64
N ARG A 36 21.31 33.16 5.86
CA ARG A 36 20.36 33.06 6.99
C ARG A 36 19.07 33.84 6.73
N ARG A 37 19.18 35.06 6.20
CA ARG A 37 18.02 35.90 5.83
C ARG A 37 17.20 35.22 4.73
N GLY A 38 17.85 34.73 3.67
CA GLY A 38 17.19 34.01 2.58
C GLY A 38 16.49 32.74 3.06
N LYS A 39 17.11 31.99 3.98
CA LYS A 39 16.51 30.81 4.61
C LYS A 39 15.25 31.17 5.40
N GLU A 40 15.29 32.24 6.20
CA GLU A 40 14.14 32.69 6.98
C GLU A 40 12.96 33.10 6.07
N GLU A 41 13.23 33.82 4.99
CA GLU A 41 12.20 34.20 4.00
C GLU A 41 11.60 32.98 3.29
N ALA A 42 12.44 32.01 2.92
CA ALA A 42 12.00 30.76 2.33
C ALA A 42 11.13 29.95 3.30
N GLU A 43 11.53 29.86 4.58
CA GLU A 43 10.75 29.20 5.62
C GLU A 43 9.37 29.85 5.81
N LYS A 44 9.30 31.19 5.81
CA LYS A 44 8.03 31.93 5.85
C LYS A 44 7.12 31.58 4.66
N LYS A 45 7.67 31.55 3.44
CA LYS A 45 6.93 31.17 2.22
C LYS A 45 6.42 29.73 2.31
N VAL A 46 7.26 28.79 2.74
CA VAL A 46 6.87 27.39 2.92
C VAL A 46 5.78 27.26 3.98
N ASN A 47 5.90 27.96 5.11
CA ASN A 47 4.88 27.92 6.16
C ASN A 47 3.53 28.47 5.68
N TYR A 48 3.55 29.60 4.98
CA TYR A 48 2.34 30.16 4.36
C TYR A 48 1.67 29.17 3.39
N GLN A 49 2.45 28.49 2.55
CA GLN A 49 1.91 27.47 1.64
C GLN A 49 1.37 26.25 2.39
N LYS A 50 2.05 25.79 3.44
CA LYS A 50 1.57 24.70 4.30
C LYS A 50 0.23 25.04 4.94
N GLU A 51 0.07 26.24 5.49
CA GLU A 51 -1.19 26.70 6.07
C GLU A 51 -2.30 26.80 5.02
N LYS A 52 -2.00 27.38 3.84
CA LYS A 52 -2.94 27.46 2.73
C LYS A 52 -3.40 26.06 2.30
N TYR A 53 -2.45 25.12 2.15
CA TYR A 53 -2.74 23.74 1.79
C TYR A 53 -3.57 23.05 2.86
N ALA A 54 -3.23 23.22 4.15
CA ALA A 54 -4.00 22.65 5.26
C ALA A 54 -5.46 23.14 5.26
N ARG A 55 -5.68 24.44 5.03
CA ARG A 55 -7.04 25.02 4.91
C ARG A 55 -7.82 24.44 3.73
N LEU A 56 -7.17 24.33 2.57
CA LEU A 56 -7.77 23.72 1.38
C LEU A 56 -8.10 22.25 1.60
N TRP A 57 -7.18 21.52 2.20
CA TRP A 57 -7.33 20.09 2.45
C TRP A 57 -8.43 19.79 3.46
N GLU A 58 -8.59 20.61 4.50
CA GLU A 58 -9.70 20.48 5.45
C GLU A 58 -11.06 20.73 4.77
N LYS A 59 -11.15 21.71 3.86
CA LYS A 59 -12.36 21.91 3.04
C LYS A 59 -12.60 20.69 2.15
N TYR A 60 -11.57 20.25 1.44
CA TYR A 60 -11.64 19.11 0.53
C TYR A 60 -12.07 17.83 1.25
N ARG A 61 -11.54 17.56 2.44
CA ARG A 61 -11.91 16.43 3.28
C ARG A 61 -13.40 16.44 3.64
N LYS A 62 -13.99 17.61 3.92
CA LYS A 62 -15.43 17.75 4.14
C LYS A 62 -16.25 17.43 2.89
N PHE A 63 -15.76 17.82 1.72
CA PHE A 63 -16.43 17.54 0.46
C PHE A 63 -16.33 16.08 0.03
N VAL A 64 -15.15 15.47 0.09
CA VAL A 64 -14.90 14.11 -0.39
C VAL A 64 -15.22 13.03 0.65
N GLY A 65 -15.37 13.44 1.91
CA GLY A 65 -15.80 12.58 3.00
C GLY A 65 -14.83 11.45 3.31
N ASN A 66 -15.29 10.50 4.12
CA ASN A 66 -14.57 9.26 4.41
C ASN A 66 -14.56 8.38 3.14
N PRO A 67 -13.41 7.85 2.68
CA PRO A 67 -13.37 6.90 1.57
C PRO A 67 -14.35 5.73 1.70
N ASN A 68 -14.62 5.30 2.94
CA ASN A 68 -15.56 4.21 3.26
C ASN A 68 -17.00 4.68 3.51
N LYS A 69 -17.32 5.93 3.14
CA LYS A 69 -18.69 6.44 3.22
C LYS A 69 -19.55 5.69 2.19
N PRO A 70 -20.63 5.01 2.60
CA PRO A 70 -21.46 4.25 1.67
C PRO A 70 -22.11 5.19 0.64
N SER A 71 -22.28 4.71 -0.59
CA SER A 71 -22.80 5.52 -1.72
C SER A 71 -24.13 6.20 -1.40
N SER A 72 -25.01 5.58 -0.61
CA SER A 72 -26.29 6.16 -0.17
C SER A 72 -26.14 7.47 0.61
N LYS A 73 -25.03 7.64 1.36
CA LYS A 73 -24.74 8.83 2.16
C LYS A 73 -23.86 9.85 1.42
N LYS A 74 -23.30 9.50 0.25
CA LYS A 74 -22.47 10.40 -0.57
C LYS A 74 -23.34 11.46 -1.26
N THR A 75 -22.88 12.70 -1.24
CA THR A 75 -23.43 13.82 -2.00
C THR A 75 -23.28 13.57 -3.51
N ARG A 76 -24.04 14.31 -4.32
CA ARG A 76 -23.94 14.23 -5.78
C ARG A 76 -22.52 14.54 -6.28
N ALA A 77 -21.87 15.55 -5.70
CA ALA A 77 -20.51 15.93 -6.03
C ALA A 77 -19.48 14.81 -5.71
N GLU A 78 -19.60 14.15 -4.56
CA GLU A 78 -18.76 12.99 -4.20
C GLU A 78 -18.91 11.85 -5.20
N LYS A 79 -20.14 11.56 -5.63
CA LYS A 79 -20.42 10.51 -6.62
C LYS A 79 -19.86 10.85 -8.00
N GLU A 80 -19.92 12.11 -8.42
CA GLU A 80 -19.33 12.54 -9.70
C GLU A 80 -17.80 12.51 -9.67
N GLU A 81 -17.16 12.93 -8.58
CA GLU A 81 -15.71 12.83 -8.41
C GLU A 81 -15.25 11.37 -8.42
N GLU A 82 -15.97 10.46 -7.77
CA GLU A 82 -15.69 9.03 -7.80
C GLU A 82 -15.82 8.44 -9.22
N LYS A 83 -16.86 8.83 -9.96
CA LYS A 83 -17.02 8.47 -11.37
C LYS A 83 -15.87 9.01 -12.23
N ARG A 84 -15.45 10.27 -12.03
CA ARG A 84 -14.32 10.86 -12.75
C ARG A 84 -13.04 10.08 -12.51
N ARG A 85 -12.72 9.77 -11.25
CA ARG A 85 -11.56 8.96 -10.87
C ARG A 85 -11.59 7.55 -11.46
N LYS A 86 -12.78 6.95 -11.55
CA LYS A 86 -12.94 5.64 -12.21
C LYS A 86 -12.58 5.73 -13.69
N ARG A 87 -13.09 6.74 -14.40
CA ARG A 87 -12.78 6.99 -15.82
C ARG A 87 -11.28 7.24 -16.04
N GLU A 88 -10.66 8.10 -15.23
CA GLU A 88 -9.21 8.37 -15.30
C GLU A 88 -8.37 7.08 -15.10
N ARG A 89 -8.81 6.17 -14.21
CA ARG A 89 -8.14 4.88 -14.02
C ARG A 89 -8.32 3.93 -15.20
N GLU A 90 -9.52 3.88 -15.80
CA GLU A 90 -9.78 3.08 -17.00
C GLU A 90 -8.96 3.58 -18.18
N GLU A 91 -8.86 4.90 -18.37
CA GLU A 91 -8.05 5.52 -19.41
C GLU A 91 -6.57 5.19 -19.27
N ARG A 92 -6.02 5.24 -18.04
CA ARG A 92 -4.62 4.82 -17.78
C ARG A 92 -4.36 3.36 -18.12
N ARG A 93 -5.32 2.47 -17.87
CA ARG A 93 -5.18 1.03 -18.18
C ARG A 93 -5.22 0.76 -19.68
N LYS A 94 -6.01 1.51 -20.44
CA LYS A 94 -6.08 1.39 -21.90
C LYS A 94 -4.79 1.81 -22.63
N GLY A 95 -3.92 2.58 -21.99
CA GLY A 95 -2.63 2.97 -22.57
C GLY A 95 -1.52 1.93 -22.41
N GLU A 96 -1.77 0.82 -21.69
CA GLU A 96 -0.80 -0.27 -21.47
C GLU A 96 -1.20 -1.58 -22.20
N GLU A 97 -2.33 -1.60 -22.92
CA GLU A 97 -2.79 -2.73 -23.71
C GLU A 97 -2.55 -2.43 -25.20
N ASP A 98 -1.31 -2.60 -25.66
CA ASP A 98 -1.00 -2.78 -27.08
C ASP A 98 -0.44 -4.20 -27.29
N GLU A 99 -1.02 -4.88 -28.29
CA GLU A 99 -0.69 -6.21 -28.84
C GLU A 99 -1.11 -7.47 -28.05
N SER A 100 -2.39 -7.84 -28.17
CA SER A 100 -2.79 -9.20 -28.59
C SER A 100 -4.29 -9.22 -28.91
N GLU A 101 -4.61 -8.87 -30.16
CA GLU A 101 -5.90 -9.17 -30.76
C GLU A 101 -5.92 -10.65 -31.18
N GLU A 102 -6.37 -11.53 -30.28
CA GLU A 102 -6.97 -12.80 -30.68
C GLU A 102 -8.29 -12.95 -29.91
N GLU A 103 -9.40 -12.92 -30.65
CA GLU A 103 -10.74 -13.20 -30.14
C GLU A 103 -10.85 -14.68 -29.75
N GLU A 104 -10.23 -15.06 -28.63
CA GLU A 104 -10.53 -16.33 -27.98
C GLU A 104 -11.54 -16.14 -26.86
N GLU A 105 -12.54 -17.02 -26.87
CA GLU A 105 -13.61 -17.20 -25.91
C GLU A 105 -13.11 -17.00 -24.47
N LYS A 106 -13.31 -15.78 -23.95
CA LYS A 106 -12.76 -15.35 -22.66
C LYS A 106 -13.33 -16.20 -21.54
N GLY A 107 -12.55 -17.19 -21.09
CA GLY A 107 -12.75 -17.89 -19.83
C GLY A 107 -12.92 -16.89 -18.68
N GLY A 108 -13.76 -17.24 -17.70
CA GLY A 108 -14.10 -16.37 -16.58
C GLY A 108 -12.88 -15.76 -15.86
N PRO A 109 -13.04 -14.59 -15.21
CA PRO A 109 -11.94 -13.85 -14.60
C PRO A 109 -11.12 -14.74 -13.65
N GLY A 110 -9.83 -14.90 -13.93
CA GLY A 110 -8.88 -15.68 -13.12
C GLY A 110 -8.43 -17.01 -13.72
N ARG A 111 -9.03 -17.50 -14.81
CA ARG A 111 -8.52 -18.67 -15.56
C ARG A 111 -7.71 -18.19 -16.76
N LYS A 112 -6.40 -18.48 -16.77
CA LYS A 112 -5.60 -18.32 -17.99
C LYS A 112 -6.00 -19.44 -18.97
N ILE A 113 -6.27 -19.06 -20.23
CA ILE A 113 -6.47 -20.03 -21.32
C ILE A 113 -5.23 -20.92 -21.41
N GLY A 114 -5.41 -22.24 -21.49
CA GLY A 114 -4.32 -23.23 -21.52
C GLY A 114 -3.81 -23.71 -20.16
N HIS A 115 -4.34 -23.23 -19.04
CA HIS A 115 -4.00 -23.78 -17.72
C HIS A 115 -5.01 -24.86 -17.31
N GLU A 116 -4.63 -26.14 -17.45
CA GLU A 116 -5.39 -27.23 -16.84
C GLU A 116 -5.28 -27.16 -15.31
N PRO A 117 -6.39 -27.29 -14.55
CA PRO A 117 -6.31 -27.35 -13.10
C PRO A 117 -5.56 -28.63 -12.69
N ALA A 118 -4.36 -28.46 -12.13
CA ALA A 118 -3.64 -29.54 -11.49
C ALA A 118 -4.29 -29.84 -10.13
N TRP A 119 -5.33 -30.67 -10.14
CA TRP A 119 -5.83 -31.28 -8.91
C TRP A 119 -4.71 -32.18 -8.35
N ARG A 120 -4.47 -32.12 -7.04
CA ARG A 120 -3.63 -33.13 -6.41
C ARG A 120 -4.31 -34.48 -6.60
N GLU A 121 -3.55 -35.47 -7.04
CA GLU A 121 -4.01 -36.86 -6.99
C GLU A 121 -4.42 -37.16 -5.55
N LYS A 122 -5.59 -37.79 -5.39
CA LYS A 122 -5.98 -38.27 -4.06
C LYS A 122 -4.94 -39.34 -3.68
N PRO A 123 -4.31 -39.23 -2.49
CA PRO A 123 -3.44 -40.31 -2.03
C PRO A 123 -4.27 -41.59 -1.93
N ASP A 124 -3.68 -42.70 -2.36
CA ASP A 124 -4.27 -44.02 -2.12
C ASP A 124 -4.39 -44.24 -0.59
N PRO A 125 -5.51 -44.80 -0.11
CA PRO A 125 -5.65 -45.11 1.30
C PRO A 125 -4.59 -46.15 1.70
N GLU A 126 -3.95 -45.94 2.87
CA GLU A 126 -2.97 -46.88 3.42
C GLU A 126 -3.61 -48.21 3.81
N GLU A 127 -4.91 -48.21 4.10
CA GLU A 127 -5.70 -49.38 4.45
C GLU A 127 -7.14 -49.21 3.94
N GLU A 128 -7.63 -50.22 3.23
CA GLU A 128 -9.03 -50.33 2.82
C GLU A 128 -9.63 -51.49 3.62
N ILE A 129 -10.45 -51.17 4.62
CA ILE A 129 -11.08 -52.16 5.49
C ILE A 129 -12.43 -52.52 4.87
N ASP A 130 -12.58 -53.78 4.47
CA ASP A 130 -13.84 -54.31 3.95
C ASP A 130 -14.80 -54.57 5.12
N VAL A 131 -15.79 -53.69 5.29
CA VAL A 131 -16.78 -53.75 6.37
C VAL A 131 -17.89 -54.78 6.05
N THR A 132 -17.62 -55.75 5.19
CA THR A 132 -18.49 -56.92 4.94
C THR A 132 -18.26 -58.04 5.95
N GLN A 133 -17.58 -57.78 7.07
CA GLN A 133 -17.62 -58.70 8.19
C GLN A 133 -19.04 -58.69 8.75
N ASP A 134 -19.90 -59.55 8.19
CA ASP A 134 -21.24 -59.76 8.69
C ASP A 134 -21.23 -60.42 10.08
N LEU A 135 -20.06 -60.62 10.73
CA LEU A 135 -19.87 -61.33 11.99
C LEU A 135 -18.91 -60.55 12.90
N CYS A 136 -19.27 -60.41 14.17
CA CYS A 136 -18.39 -59.80 15.18
C CYS A 136 -17.17 -60.69 15.45
N GLU A 137 -15.95 -60.17 15.37
CA GLU A 137 -14.71 -60.95 15.58
C GLU A 137 -14.58 -61.55 16.99
N ASP A 138 -15.20 -60.94 18.01
CA ASP A 138 -15.10 -61.40 19.41
C ASP A 138 -16.12 -62.49 19.77
N CYS A 139 -17.29 -62.51 19.15
CA CYS A 139 -18.37 -63.43 19.52
C CYS A 139 -19.01 -64.20 18.35
N GLY A 140 -18.65 -63.91 17.11
CA GLY A 140 -19.09 -64.62 15.91
C GLY A 140 -20.57 -64.48 15.58
N ASN A 141 -21.31 -63.58 16.23
CA ASN A 141 -22.72 -63.31 15.91
C ASN A 141 -22.84 -62.37 14.71
N PRO A 142 -23.92 -62.51 13.91
CA PRO A 142 -24.10 -61.65 12.77
C PRO A 142 -24.34 -60.20 13.17
N LEU A 143 -23.57 -59.29 12.59
CA LEU A 143 -23.81 -57.86 12.68
C LEU A 143 -25.07 -57.59 11.85
N GLY A 144 -26.16 -57.18 12.51
CA GLY A 144 -27.45 -56.95 11.87
C GLY A 144 -27.36 -55.88 10.77
N ASP A 145 -28.43 -55.76 9.98
CA ASP A 145 -28.45 -54.88 8.80
C ASP A 145 -27.95 -53.47 9.13
N PRO A 146 -27.04 -52.91 8.30
CA PRO A 146 -26.52 -51.57 8.53
C PRO A 146 -27.67 -50.56 8.52
N ILE A 147 -27.75 -49.74 9.57
CA ILE A 147 -28.67 -48.61 9.60
C ILE A 147 -28.15 -47.61 8.56
N ASN A 148 -28.75 -47.62 7.38
CA ASN A 148 -28.43 -46.69 6.29
C ASN A 148 -28.92 -45.28 6.65
N ASP A 149 -28.15 -44.57 7.47
CA ASP A 149 -28.39 -43.16 7.76
C ASP A 149 -27.87 -42.31 6.58
N TYR A 150 -28.79 -41.86 5.73
CA TYR A 150 -28.48 -40.90 4.67
C TYR A 150 -28.53 -39.48 5.23
N ILE A 151 -27.39 -38.80 5.31
CA ILE A 151 -27.35 -37.37 5.60
C ILE A 151 -27.68 -36.63 4.31
N ARG A 152 -28.88 -36.04 4.22
CA ARG A 152 -29.22 -35.08 3.16
C ARG A 152 -28.92 -33.66 3.66
N VAL A 153 -28.03 -32.96 2.97
CA VAL A 153 -27.82 -31.52 3.19
C VAL A 153 -28.96 -30.76 2.51
N ILE A 154 -29.90 -30.22 3.30
CA ILE A 154 -30.96 -29.33 2.79
C ILE A 154 -30.35 -27.95 2.61
N THR A 155 -30.35 -27.44 1.38
CA THR A 155 -29.94 -26.07 1.08
C THR A 155 -31.21 -25.24 0.85
N ASP A 156 -31.50 -24.28 1.73
CA ASP A 156 -32.63 -23.38 1.56
C ASP A 156 -32.37 -22.43 0.38
N LEU A 157 -32.96 -22.74 -0.78
CA LEU A 157 -33.07 -21.78 -1.87
C LEU A 157 -34.30 -20.91 -1.61
N ALA A 158 -34.09 -19.62 -1.34
CA ALA A 158 -35.18 -18.67 -1.24
C ALA A 158 -35.91 -18.60 -2.59
N GLU A 159 -37.13 -19.12 -2.65
CA GLU A 159 -38.04 -18.92 -3.77
C GLU A 159 -38.41 -17.42 -3.82
N CYS A 160 -37.66 -16.65 -4.59
CA CYS A 160 -38.10 -15.31 -4.97
C CYS A 160 -39.34 -15.48 -5.88
N GLY A 161 -40.50 -15.19 -5.29
CA GLY A 161 -41.81 -15.35 -5.89
C GLY A 161 -41.95 -14.72 -7.28
N LEU A 162 -42.47 -15.54 -8.20
CA LEU A 162 -43.17 -15.08 -9.39
C LEU A 162 -44.67 -15.25 -9.14
N SER A 163 -45.30 -14.18 -8.69
CA SER A 163 -46.74 -13.93 -8.88
C SER A 163 -47.00 -12.43 -8.85
#